data_AF-A0A5N0EAJ0-F1
#
_entry.id   AF-A0A5N0EAJ0-F1
#
_cell.length_a   1.000
_cell.length_b   1.000
_cell.length_c   1.000
_cell.angle_alpha   90.00
_cell.angle_beta   90.00
_cell.angle_gamma   90.00
#
_symmetry.space_group_name_H-M   'P 1'
#
loop_
_entity.id
_entity.type
_entity.pdbx_description
1 polymer ?
#
loop_
_entity_poly.entity_id
_entity_poly.type
_entity_poly.pdbx_seq_one_letter_code
_entity_poly.pdbx_strand_id
1 'polypeptide(L)'
;MAGQLEANNEIIKKFADNCRDRHAALQNAITALNTKSDDTTATWSGQARAAFDSLMDNYFAQAKKLNDTLDQTADKLTKAGHAFAAQDEQFAQQVSQQASSLTLP
;
A
#
# COMPACT_ATOMS: atom_id res chain seq x y z
N MET A 1 26.10 -9.23 4.22
CA MET A 1 25.14 -8.40 4.98
C MET A 1 24.58 -7.29 4.10
N ALA A 2 25.41 -6.40 3.52
CA ALA A 2 24.96 -5.32 2.62
C ALA A 2 24.06 -5.79 1.44
N GLY A 3 24.48 -6.81 0.67
CA GLY A 3 23.64 -7.30 -0.45
C GLY A 3 22.32 -7.96 -0.03
N GLN A 4 22.18 -8.41 1.22
CA GLN A 4 20.92 -8.93 1.75
C GLN A 4 19.96 -7.80 2.15
N LEU A 5 20.50 -6.66 2.57
CA LEU A 5 19.74 -5.47 2.95
C LEU A 5 19.26 -4.71 1.72
N GLU A 6 20.08 -4.58 0.68
CA GLU A 6 19.67 -4.06 -0.64
C GLU A 6 18.54 -4.89 -1.26
N ALA A 7 18.68 -6.22 -1.29
CA ALA A 7 17.64 -7.11 -1.80
C ALA A 7 16.32 -6.98 -1.02
N ASN A 8 16.38 -6.83 0.31
CA ASN A 8 15.20 -6.59 1.14
C ASN A 8 14.55 -5.23 0.82
N ASN A 9 15.33 -4.18 0.57
CA ASN A 9 14.79 -2.87 0.21
C ASN A 9 14.04 -2.92 -1.13
N GLU A 10 14.60 -3.58 -2.14
CA GLU A 10 13.94 -3.78 -3.43
C GLU A 10 12.63 -4.56 -3.30
N ILE A 11 12.60 -5.61 -2.47
CA ILE A 11 11.39 -6.40 -2.21
C ILE A 11 10.33 -5.54 -1.51
N ILE A 12 10.71 -4.76 -0.50
CA ILE A 12 9.81 -3.86 0.23
C ILE A 12 9.21 -2.82 -0.71
N LYS A 13 10.05 -2.19 -1.55
CA LYS A 13 9.61 -1.22 -2.55
C LYS A 13 8.63 -1.84 -3.53
N LYS A 14 8.99 -3.00 -4.10
CA LYS A 14 8.12 -3.72 -5.04
C LYS A 14 6.78 -4.08 -4.41
N PHE A 15 6.76 -4.52 -3.16
CA PHE A 15 5.51 -4.85 -2.46
C PHE A 15 4.66 -3.59 -2.20
N ALA A 16 5.27 -2.46 -1.81
CA ALA A 16 4.58 -1.19 -1.65
C ALA A 16 3.96 -0.71 -2.97
N ASP A 17 4.69 -0.82 -4.09
CA ASP A 17 4.18 -0.47 -5.42
C ASP A 17 3.00 -1.36 -5.81
N ASN A 18 3.09 -2.68 -5.57
CA ASN A 18 1.97 -3.60 -5.78
C ASN A 18 0.73 -3.21 -4.93
N CYS A 19 0.92 -2.77 -3.69
CA CYS A 19 -0.17 -2.29 -2.84
C CYS A 19 -0.84 -1.05 -3.44
N ARG A 20 -0.07 -0.09 -3.97
CA ARG A 20 -0.59 1.11 -4.65
C ARG A 20 -1.33 0.77 -5.94
N ASP A 21 -0.80 -0.14 -6.74
CA ASP A 21 -1.45 -0.61 -7.97
C ASP A 21 -2.80 -1.25 -7.66
N ARG A 22 -2.86 -2.10 -6.63
CA ARG A 22 -4.09 -2.75 -6.17
C ARG A 22 -5.09 -1.76 -5.59
N HIS A 23 -4.62 -0.75 -4.87
CA HIS A 23 -5.43 0.36 -4.38
C HIS A 23 -6.09 1.10 -5.57
N ALA A 24 -5.32 1.50 -6.58
CA ALA A 24 -5.84 2.19 -7.76
C ALA A 24 -6.85 1.31 -8.53
N ALA A 25 -6.54 0.03 -8.72
CA ALA A 25 -7.41 -0.92 -9.38
C ALA A 25 -8.75 -1.09 -8.64
N LEU A 26 -8.71 -1.21 -7.31
CA LEU A 26 -9.91 -1.33 -6.49
C LEU A 26 -10.75 -0.05 -6.51
N GLN A 27 -10.14 1.13 -6.48
CA GLN A 27 -10.85 2.41 -6.59
C GLN A 27 -11.57 2.54 -7.94
N ASN A 28 -10.94 2.12 -9.03
CA ASN A 28 -11.55 2.09 -10.35
C ASN A 28 -12.73 1.12 -10.41
N ALA A 29 -12.57 -0.09 -9.84
CA ALA A 29 -13.63 -1.09 -9.80
C ALA A 29 -14.85 -0.62 -8.97
N ILE A 30 -14.61 0.01 -7.83
CA ILE A 30 -15.66 0.64 -6.99
C ILE A 30 -16.44 1.67 -7.81
N THR A 31 -15.72 2.57 -8.48
CA THR A 31 -16.35 3.65 -9.28
C THR A 31 -17.20 3.07 -10.41
N ALA A 32 -16.67 2.09 -11.14
CA ALA A 32 -17.38 1.41 -12.22
C ALA A 32 -18.62 0.65 -11.72
N LEU A 33 -18.53 0.00 -10.56
CA LEU A 33 -19.68 -0.68 -9.96
C LEU A 33 -20.75 0.31 -9.52
N ASN A 34 -20.37 1.46 -8.98
CA ASN A 34 -21.33 2.50 -8.57
C ASN A 34 -22.14 3.01 -9.77
N THR A 35 -21.47 3.33 -10.89
CA THR A 35 -22.18 3.70 -12.13
C THR A 35 -23.13 2.61 -12.60
N LYS A 36 -22.71 1.34 -12.59
CA LYS A 36 -23.58 0.22 -12.97
C LYS A 36 -24.75 0.01 -12.00
N SER A 37 -24.54 0.27 -10.72
CA SER A 37 -25.56 0.22 -9.67
C SER A 37 -26.65 1.28 -9.95
N ASP A 38 -26.23 2.51 -10.27
CA ASP A 38 -27.14 3.59 -10.64
C ASP A 38 -27.95 3.24 -11.89
N ASP A 39 -27.29 2.71 -12.94
CA ASP A 39 -27.96 2.28 -14.17
C ASP A 39 -28.96 1.14 -13.93
N THR A 40 -28.58 0.15 -13.11
CA THR A 40 -29.42 -1.02 -12.80
C THR A 40 -30.65 -0.63 -12.00
N THR A 41 -30.50 0.31 -11.06
CA THR A 41 -31.59 0.76 -10.18
C THR A 41 -32.43 1.89 -10.78
N ALA A 42 -32.04 2.45 -11.93
CA ALA A 42 -32.71 3.58 -12.56
C ALA A 42 -34.21 3.37 -12.78
N THR A 43 -34.62 2.14 -13.11
CA THR A 43 -36.04 1.77 -13.33
C THR A 43 -36.64 0.99 -12.16
N TRP A 44 -35.83 0.64 -11.16
CA TRP A 44 -36.28 -0.13 -10.00
C TRP A 44 -36.88 0.82 -8.96
N SER A 45 -37.97 0.38 -8.35
CA SER A 45 -38.65 1.14 -7.30
C SER A 45 -39.15 0.21 -6.19
N GLY A 46 -39.41 0.78 -5.01
CA GLY A 46 -39.90 0.03 -3.86
C GLY A 46 -38.85 -0.78 -3.12
N GLN A 47 -39.29 -1.82 -2.41
CA GLN A 47 -38.46 -2.56 -1.45
C GLN A 47 -37.24 -3.27 -2.08
N ALA A 48 -37.33 -3.70 -3.34
CA ALA A 48 -36.21 -4.35 -4.03
C ALA A 48 -35.04 -3.38 -4.27
N ARG A 49 -35.33 -2.12 -4.63
CA ARG A 49 -34.31 -1.08 -4.75
C ARG A 49 -33.69 -0.76 -3.40
N ALA A 50 -34.50 -0.55 -2.37
CA ALA A 50 -34.00 -0.26 -1.02
C ALA A 50 -33.07 -1.37 -0.47
N ALA A 51 -33.38 -2.64 -0.74
CA ALA A 51 -32.52 -3.75 -0.36
C ALA A 51 -31.19 -3.77 -1.13
N PHE A 52 -31.23 -3.45 -2.43
CA PHE A 52 -30.04 -3.37 -3.27
C PHE A 52 -29.14 -2.19 -2.88
N ASP A 53 -29.73 -1.00 -2.64
CA ASP A 53 -29.01 0.19 -2.19
C ASP A 53 -28.28 -0.11 -0.87
N SER A 54 -28.96 -0.73 0.10
CA SER A 54 -28.35 -1.15 1.37
C SER A 54 -27.20 -2.15 1.20
N LEU A 55 -27.32 -3.10 0.26
CA LEU A 55 -26.24 -4.02 -0.07
C LEU A 55 -25.03 -3.27 -0.64
N MET A 56 -25.27 -2.34 -1.57
CA MET A 56 -24.22 -1.55 -2.22
C MET A 56 -23.52 -0.62 -1.23
N ASP A 57 -24.25 0.03 -0.33
CA ASP A 57 -23.68 0.85 0.75
C ASP A 57 -22.71 0.04 1.62
N ASN A 58 -23.12 -1.15 2.05
CA ASN A 58 -22.28 -2.05 2.84
C ASN A 58 -21.07 -2.55 2.05
N TYR A 59 -21.25 -2.83 0.76
CA TYR A 59 -20.15 -3.23 -0.11
C TYR A 59 -19.13 -2.11 -0.27
N PHE A 60 -19.57 -0.88 -0.57
CA PHE A 60 -18.68 0.26 -0.76
C PHE A 60 -17.97 0.68 0.52
N ALA A 61 -18.63 0.59 1.67
CA ALA A 61 -17.99 0.81 2.97
C ALA A 61 -16.83 -0.17 3.21
N GLN A 62 -17.04 -1.46 2.94
CA GLN A 62 -15.99 -2.47 3.08
C GLN A 62 -14.88 -2.31 2.05
N ALA A 63 -15.23 -2.00 0.80
CA ALA A 63 -14.28 -1.79 -0.28
C ALA A 63 -13.38 -0.58 0.00
N LYS A 64 -13.95 0.53 0.50
CA LYS A 64 -13.19 1.69 0.96
C LYS A 64 -12.23 1.34 2.10
N LYS A 65 -12.71 0.61 3.12
CA LYS A 65 -11.85 0.18 4.25
C LYS A 65 -10.66 -0.68 3.79
N LEU A 66 -10.89 -1.60 2.85
CA LEU A 66 -9.81 -2.40 2.25
C LEU A 66 -8.82 -1.51 1.50
N ASN A 67 -9.34 -0.57 0.71
CA ASN A 67 -8.55 0.37 -0.09
C ASN A 67 -7.66 1.28 0.78
N ASP A 68 -8.20 1.80 1.88
CA ASP A 68 -7.46 2.57 2.89
C ASP A 68 -6.37 1.72 3.55
N THR A 69 -6.65 0.44 3.80
CA THR A 69 -5.67 -0.49 4.41
C THR A 69 -4.51 -0.78 3.46
N LEU A 70 -4.77 -0.90 2.15
CA LEU A 70 -3.72 -1.07 1.14
C LEU A 70 -2.78 0.13 1.10
N ASP A 71 -3.32 1.34 1.16
CA ASP A 71 -2.54 2.58 1.16
C ASP A 71 -1.70 2.71 2.45
N GLN A 72 -2.31 2.52 3.62
CA GLN A 72 -1.59 2.49 4.89
C GLN A 72 -0.49 1.43 4.94
N THR A 73 -0.70 0.28 4.30
CA THR A 73 0.30 -0.78 4.19
C THR A 73 1.46 -0.32 3.32
N ALA A 74 1.19 0.26 2.14
CA ALA A 74 2.22 0.82 1.26
C ALA A 74 3.07 1.89 1.97
N ASP A 75 2.43 2.76 2.76
CA ASP A 75 3.10 3.79 3.55
C ASP A 75 3.99 3.22 4.64
N LYS A 76 3.50 2.24 5.41
CA LYS A 76 4.28 1.56 6.44
C LYS A 76 5.50 0.85 5.86
N LEU A 77 5.32 0.18 4.72
CA LEU A 77 6.40 -0.48 4.00
C LEU A 77 7.45 0.51 3.50
N THR A 78 7.00 1.61 2.89
CA THR A 78 7.91 2.67 2.41
C THR A 78 8.73 3.21 3.58
N LYS A 79 8.08 3.53 4.71
CA LYS A 79 8.76 3.99 5.94
C LYS A 79 9.76 2.95 6.49
N ALA A 80 9.39 1.68 6.52
CA ALA A 80 10.27 0.61 6.95
C ALA A 80 11.49 0.48 6.02
N GLY A 81 11.29 0.55 4.70
CA GLY A 81 12.39 0.55 3.72
C GLY A 81 13.36 1.69 3.92
N HIS A 82 12.87 2.91 4.18
CA HIS A 82 13.73 4.06 4.49
C HIS A 82 14.49 3.91 5.80
N ALA A 83 13.87 3.36 6.84
CA ALA A 83 14.53 3.11 8.13
C ALA A 83 15.68 2.11 7.99
N PHE A 84 15.49 1.04 7.21
CA PHE A 84 16.56 0.07 6.93
C PHE A 84 17.71 0.70 6.15
N ALA A 85 17.42 1.50 5.10
CA ALA A 85 18.47 2.17 4.33
C ALA A 85 19.28 3.15 5.18
N ALA A 86 18.62 3.93 6.06
CA ALA A 86 19.29 4.85 6.96
C ALA A 86 20.19 4.13 7.99
N GLN A 87 19.74 2.98 8.51
CA GLN A 87 20.52 2.18 9.45
C GLN A 87 21.77 1.59 8.78
N ASP A 88 21.67 1.17 7.52
CA ASP A 88 22.81 0.67 6.74
C ASP A 88 23.85 1.76 6.47
N GLU A 89 23.43 2.96 6.06
CA GLU A 89 24.34 4.09 5.89
C GLU A 89 25.07 4.45 7.20
N GLN A 90 24.35 4.48 8.32
CA GLN A 90 24.95 4.73 9.63
C GLN A 90 25.97 3.66 10.01
N PHE A 91 25.65 2.39 9.78
CA PHE A 91 26.58 1.29 10.06
C PHE A 91 27.81 1.35 9.16
N ALA A 92 27.64 1.58 7.85
CA ALA A 92 28.75 1.73 6.91
C ALA A 92 29.68 2.90 7.29
N GLN A 93 29.10 4.03 7.70
CA GLN A 93 29.86 5.18 8.19
C GLN A 93 30.67 4.84 9.45
N GLN A 94 30.05 4.19 10.45
CA GLN A 94 30.72 3.76 11.67
C GLN A 94 31.86 2.78 11.40
N VAL A 95 31.65 1.80 10.52
CA VAL A 95 32.68 0.85 10.10
C VAL A 95 33.83 1.58 9.40
N SER A 96 33.53 2.52 8.50
CA SER A 96 34.58 3.29 7.81
C SER A 96 35.40 4.14 8.79
N GLN A 97 34.77 4.73 9.81
CA GLN A 97 35.44 5.53 10.83
C GLN A 97 36.36 4.66 11.70
N GLN A 98 35.89 3.48 12.12
CA GLN A 98 36.71 2.54 12.89
C GLN A 98 37.86 1.95 12.06
N ALA A 99 37.61 1.58 10.81
CA ALA A 99 38.65 1.09 9.89
C ALA A 99 39.75 2.15 9.65
N SER A 100 39.36 3.42 9.52
CA SER A 100 40.29 4.56 9.40
C SER A 100 41.11 4.78 10.67
N SER A 101 40.52 4.52 11.86
CA SER A 101 41.22 4.62 13.15
C SER A 101 42.25 3.52 13.39
N LEU A 102 42.05 2.34 12.78
CA LEU A 102 42.94 1.17 12.89
C LEU A 102 44.11 1.22 11.90
N THR A 103 44.08 2.13 10.92
CA THR A 103 45.10 2.27 9.86
C THR A 103 46.06 3.45 10.06
N LEU A 104 46.07 4.06 11.25
CA LEU A 104 47.06 5.07 11.62
C LEU A 104 48.37 4.40 12.10
N PRO A 105 49.55 4.81 11.58
CA PRO A 105 50.86 4.25 11.93
C PRO A 105 51.31 4.55 13.35
#